data_AF-A0A2E5GA92-F1
#
_entry.id   AF-A0A2E5GA92-F1
#
_cell.length_a   1.000
_cell.length_b   1.000
_cell.length_c   1.000
_cell.angle_alpha   90.00
_cell.angle_beta   90.00
_cell.angle_gamma   90.00
#
_symmetry.space_group_name_H-M   'P 1'
#
loop_
_entity.id
_entity.type
_entity.pdbx_description
1 polymer ?
#
loop_
_entity_poly.entity_id
_entity_poly.type
_entity_poly.pdbx_seq_one_letter_code
_entity_poly.pdbx_strand_id
1 'polypeptide(L)'
;MYEILNNQEIEKICHLLECDQVELKNLFDDSKKINESSKTVYQKIMKILQKGANVREATLLGIICGYSFGYDVAKDKIEEEMKNRLFNAFKNSNRNQ
;
A
#
# COMPACT_ATOMS: atom_id res chain seq x y z
N MET A 1 -5.55 -6.67 -2.30
CA MET A 1 -4.51 -7.33 -3.11
C MET A 1 -4.90 -8.76 -3.46
N TYR A 2 -5.40 -9.56 -2.51
CA TYR A 2 -6.03 -10.86 -2.83
C TYR A 2 -7.18 -10.74 -3.86
N GLU A 3 -7.92 -9.64 -3.84
CA GLU A 3 -9.01 -9.35 -4.78
C GLU A 3 -8.57 -8.96 -6.20
N ILE A 4 -7.26 -8.76 -6.42
CA ILE A 4 -6.71 -8.31 -7.71
C ILE A 4 -5.94 -9.45 -8.42
N LEU A 5 -5.67 -10.55 -7.72
CA LEU A 5 -4.95 -11.71 -8.22
C LEU A 5 -5.95 -12.82 -8.55
N ASN A 6 -5.80 -13.44 -9.72
CA ASN A 6 -6.57 -14.63 -10.05
C ASN A 6 -5.92 -15.90 -9.45
N ASN A 7 -6.65 -17.02 -9.46
CA ASN A 7 -6.20 -18.27 -8.85
C ASN A 7 -4.84 -18.77 -9.40
N GLN A 8 -4.58 -18.59 -10.71
CA GLN A 8 -3.31 -19.02 -11.30
C GLN A 8 -2.14 -18.14 -10.84
N GLU A 9 -2.37 -16.85 -10.65
CA GLU A 9 -1.37 -15.94 -10.11
C GLU A 9 -1.07 -16.24 -8.64
N ILE A 10 -2.10 -16.55 -7.85
CA ILE A 10 -1.97 -17.00 -6.45
C ILE A 10 -1.10 -18.26 -6.38
N GLU A 11 -1.39 -19.28 -7.19
CA GLU A 11 -0.60 -20.52 -7.23
C GLU A 11 0.87 -20.27 -7.58
N LYS A 12 1.14 -19.40 -8.56
CA LYS A 12 2.52 -19.04 -8.95
C LYS A 12 3.26 -18.32 -7.82
N ILE A 13 2.57 -17.44 -7.08
CA ILE A 13 3.16 -16.72 -5.95
C ILE A 13 3.44 -17.68 -4.80
N CYS A 14 2.48 -18.54 -4.44
CA CYS A 14 2.69 -19.62 -3.45
C CYS A 14 3.90 -20.47 -3.81
N HIS A 15 4.02 -20.91 -5.07
CA HIS A 15 5.16 -21.69 -5.54
C HIS A 15 6.48 -20.89 -5.44
N LEU A 16 6.49 -19.62 -5.82
CA LEU A 16 7.69 -18.77 -5.75
C LEU A 16 8.17 -18.54 -4.32
N LEU A 17 7.23 -18.37 -3.39
CA LEU A 17 7.51 -18.12 -1.98
C LEU A 17 7.73 -19.41 -1.19
N GLU A 18 7.44 -20.57 -1.79
CA GLU A 18 7.43 -21.87 -1.13
C GLU A 18 6.48 -21.89 0.07
N CYS A 19 5.28 -21.31 -0.10
CA CYS A 19 4.26 -21.20 0.94
C CYS A 19 2.88 -21.67 0.44
N ASP A 20 1.97 -21.98 1.36
CA ASP A 20 0.57 -22.27 1.02
C ASP A 20 -0.29 -20.99 0.89
N GLN A 21 -1.56 -21.14 0.52
CA GLN A 21 -2.48 -20.00 0.37
C GLN A 21 -2.83 -19.33 1.70
N VAL A 22 -2.83 -20.07 2.81
CA VAL A 22 -3.11 -19.55 4.14
C VAL A 22 -1.94 -18.69 4.61
N GLU A 23 -0.72 -19.17 4.44
CA GLU A 23 0.52 -18.45 4.69
C GLU A 23 0.59 -17.19 3.83
N LEU A 24 0.30 -17.30 2.53
CA LEU A 24 0.25 -16.15 1.63
C LEU A 24 -0.78 -15.10 2.09
N LYS A 25 -1.97 -15.53 2.51
CA LYS A 25 -2.98 -14.64 3.07
C LYS A 25 -2.49 -13.96 4.35
N ASN A 26 -1.83 -14.70 5.23
CA ASN A 26 -1.24 -14.15 6.46
C ASN A 26 -0.20 -13.06 6.14
N LEU A 27 0.66 -13.29 5.14
CA LEU A 27 1.62 -12.29 4.67
C LEU A 27 0.92 -11.00 4.19
N PHE A 28 -0.18 -11.11 3.45
CA PHE A 28 -0.96 -9.95 3.03
C PHE A 28 -1.58 -9.20 4.22
N ASP A 29 -2.23 -9.92 5.13
CA ASP A 29 -2.86 -9.33 6.32
C ASP A 29 -1.83 -8.64 7.22
N ASP A 30 -0.64 -9.24 7.32
CA ASP A 30 0.48 -8.69 8.04
C ASP A 30 1.03 -7.42 7.40
N SER A 31 1.16 -7.39 6.08
CA SER A 31 1.54 -6.19 5.35
C SER A 31 0.54 -5.05 5.60
N LYS A 32 -0.75 -5.36 5.61
CA LYS A 32 -1.81 -4.37 5.87
C LYS A 32 -1.69 -3.80 7.28
N LYS A 33 -1.52 -4.67 8.30
CA LYS A 33 -1.28 -4.25 9.69
C LYS A 33 -0.02 -3.39 9.84
N ILE A 34 1.07 -3.76 9.15
CA ILE A 34 2.31 -2.97 9.16
C ILE A 34 2.07 -1.60 8.53
N ASN A 35 1.32 -1.55 7.42
CA ASN A 35 0.98 -0.30 6.74
C ASN A 35 0.17 0.64 7.63
N GLU A 36 -0.88 0.14 8.26
CA GLU A 36 -1.78 0.91 9.12
C GLU A 36 -1.11 1.38 10.44
N SER A 37 -0.25 0.54 11.01
CA SER A 37 0.37 0.82 12.32
C SER A 37 1.67 1.63 12.26
N SER A 38 2.12 2.05 11.08
CA SER A 38 3.44 2.66 10.89
C SER A 38 3.35 3.96 10.12
N LYS A 39 3.95 5.03 10.68
CA LYS A 39 3.86 6.39 10.14
C LYS A 39 4.94 6.70 9.11
N THR A 40 6.07 5.98 9.16
CA THR A 40 7.20 6.23 8.27
C THR A 40 7.64 4.97 7.55
N VAL A 41 8.32 5.15 6.41
CA VAL A 41 8.94 4.05 5.64
C VAL A 41 9.90 3.26 6.54
N TYR A 42 10.73 3.95 7.33
CA TYR A 42 11.66 3.33 8.27
C TYR A 42 10.96 2.39 9.26
N GLN A 43 9.85 2.81 9.86
CA GLN A 43 9.09 1.98 10.80
C GLN A 43 8.53 0.71 10.14
N LYS A 44 8.07 0.81 8.89
CA LYS A 44 7.57 -0.34 8.13
C LYS A 44 8.69 -1.31 7.81
N ILE A 45 9.84 -0.82 7.32
CA ILE A 45 11.04 -1.64 7.08
C ILE A 45 11.44 -2.37 8.36
N MET A 46 11.50 -1.67 9.49
CA MET A 46 11.94 -2.28 10.74
C MET A 46 11.00 -3.40 11.20
N LYS A 47 9.67 -3.20 11.09
CA LYS A 47 8.68 -4.22 11.44
C LYS A 47 8.72 -5.43 10.49
N ILE A 48 8.97 -5.21 9.19
CA ILE A 48 9.15 -6.30 8.23
C ILE A 48 10.37 -7.14 8.61
N LEU A 49 11.51 -6.50 8.90
CA LEU A 49 12.74 -7.19 9.28
C LEU A 49 12.64 -7.91 10.63
N GLN A 50 11.95 -7.32 11.62
CA GLN A 50 11.74 -7.91 12.94
C GLN A 50 10.90 -9.18 12.94
N LYS A 51 10.10 -9.43 11.89
CA LYS A 51 9.31 -10.66 11.79
C LYS A 51 10.14 -11.90 11.51
N GLY A 52 11.42 -11.77 11.15
CA GLY A 52 12.24 -12.91 10.77
C GLY A 52 11.78 -13.59 9.48
N ALA A 53 11.02 -12.88 8.65
CA ALA A 53 10.60 -13.33 7.34
C ALA A 53 11.81 -13.59 6.44
N ASN A 54 11.72 -14.60 5.57
CA ASN A 54 12.77 -14.86 4.60
C ASN A 54 12.84 -13.73 3.56
N VAL A 55 13.93 -13.67 2.78
CA VAL A 55 14.16 -12.57 1.82
C VAL A 55 13.03 -12.42 0.80
N ARG A 56 12.38 -13.53 0.40
CA ARG A 56 11.29 -13.52 -0.58
C ARG A 56 10.03 -12.88 0.02
N GLU A 57 9.69 -13.26 1.24
CA GLU A 57 8.57 -12.70 2.01
C GLU A 57 8.79 -11.21 2.33
N ALA A 58 10.00 -10.84 2.78
CA ALA A 58 10.35 -9.45 3.03
C ALA A 58 10.27 -8.59 1.76
N THR A 59 10.65 -9.15 0.61
CA THR A 59 10.52 -8.50 -0.70
C THR A 59 9.05 -8.31 -1.07
N LEU A 60 8.21 -9.33 -0.92
CA LEU A 60 6.77 -9.21 -1.17
C LEU A 60 6.13 -8.16 -0.25
N LEU A 61 6.42 -8.20 1.06
CA LEU A 61 5.95 -7.19 2.03
C LEU A 61 6.40 -5.77 1.64
N GLY A 62 7.64 -5.63 1.16
CA GLY A 62 8.17 -4.36 0.65
C GLY A 62 7.42 -3.84 -0.58
N ILE A 63 7.14 -4.72 -1.56
CA ILE A 63 6.35 -4.39 -2.76
C ILE A 63 4.93 -3.96 -2.37
N ILE A 64 4.28 -4.72 -1.48
CA ILE A 64 2.91 -4.43 -1.01
C ILE A 64 2.86 -3.08 -0.31
N CYS A 65 3.77 -2.86 0.64
CA CYS A 65 3.85 -1.58 1.35
C CYS A 65 4.14 -0.42 0.38
N GLY A 66 5.03 -0.62 -0.61
CA GLY A 66 5.34 0.36 -1.64
C GLY A 66 4.14 0.75 -2.49
N TYR A 67 3.32 -0.23 -2.89
CA TYR A 67 2.07 0.03 -3.60
C TYR A 67 1.09 0.86 -2.76
N SER A 68 0.90 0.50 -1.49
CA SER A 68 0.06 1.26 -0.56
C SER A 68 0.56 2.70 -0.37
N PHE A 69 1.88 2.90 -0.21
CA PHE A 69 2.46 4.25 -0.13
C PHE A 69 2.22 5.08 -1.37
N GLY A 70 2.43 4.50 -2.56
CA GLY A 70 2.18 5.19 -3.81
C GLY A 70 0.73 5.64 -3.94
N TYR A 71 -0.21 4.79 -3.52
CA TYR A 71 -1.63 5.11 -3.49
C TYR A 71 -1.96 6.25 -2.52
N ASP A 72 -1.49 6.17 -1.27
CA ASP A 72 -1.76 7.19 -0.25
C ASP A 72 -1.21 8.56 -0.69
N VAL A 73 0.03 8.59 -1.20
CA VAL A 73 0.66 9.82 -1.72
C VAL A 73 -0.10 10.38 -2.93
N ALA A 74 -0.58 9.51 -3.83
CA ALA A 74 -1.37 9.94 -4.98
C ALA A 74 -2.72 10.51 -4.54
N LYS A 75 -3.38 9.86 -3.58
CA LYS A 75 -4.65 10.29 -3.00
C LYS A 75 -4.53 11.68 -2.37
N ASP A 76 -3.52 11.90 -1.54
CA ASP A 76 -3.30 13.19 -0.87
C ASP A 76 -3.05 14.32 -1.88
N LYS A 77 -2.26 14.06 -2.93
CA LYS A 77 -2.02 15.01 -4.02
C LYS A 77 -3.30 15.38 -4.76
N ILE A 78 -4.13 14.39 -5.08
CA ILE A 78 -5.41 14.61 -5.77
C ILE A 78 -6.36 15.42 -4.87
N GLU A 79 -6.41 15.11 -3.57
CA GLU A 79 -7.25 15.85 -2.62
C GLU A 79 -6.84 17.32 -2.52
N GLU A 80 -5.54 17.60 -2.39
CA GLU A 80 -5.03 18.98 -2.37
C GLU A 80 -5.26 19.71 -3.69
N GLU A 81 -5.11 19.03 -4.83
CA GLU A 81 -5.40 19.62 -6.12
C GLU A 81 -6.89 20.00 -6.25
N MET A 82 -7.79 19.14 -5.77
CA MET A 82 -9.23 19.45 -5.74
C MET A 82 -9.56 20.62 -4.82
N LYS A 83 -8.99 20.66 -3.60
CA LYS A 83 -9.16 21.79 -2.67
C LYS A 83 -8.73 23.11 -3.31
N ASN A 84 -7.57 23.11 -3.97
CA ASN A 84 -7.05 24.30 -4.65
C ASN A 84 -7.95 24.73 -5.83
N ARG A 85 -8.45 23.78 -6.63
CA ARG A 85 -9.40 24.07 -7.72
C ARG A 85 -10.70 24.69 -7.19
N LEU A 86 -11.28 24.11 -6.14
CA LEU A 86 -12.49 24.62 -5.49
C LEU A 86 -12.26 26.03 -4.92
N PHE A 87 -11.20 26.22 -4.15
CA PHE A 87 -10.86 27.52 -3.56
C PHE A 87 -10.70 28.60 -4.63
N ASN A 88 -9.99 28.32 -5.72
CA ASN A 88 -9.82 29.26 -6.82
C ASN A 88 -11.14 29.56 -7.54
N ALA A 89 -12.01 28.57 -7.76
CA ALA A 89 -13.32 28.77 -8.35
C ALA A 89 -14.20 29.72 -7.50
N PHE A 90 -14.25 29.51 -6.18
CA PHE A 90 -14.99 30.38 -5.27
C PHE A 90 -14.39 31.79 -5.19
N LYS A 91 -13.06 31.92 -5.11
CA LYS A 91 -12.37 33.22 -5.07
C LYS A 91 -12.60 34.03 -6.34
N ASN A 92 -12.57 33.39 -7.50
CA ASN A 92 -12.78 34.06 -8.79
C ASN A 92 -14.26 34.42 -9.01
N SER A 93 -15.20 33.59 -8.53
CA SER A 93 -16.63 33.91 -8.55
C SER A 93 -16.96 35.15 -7.71
N ASN A 94 -16.31 35.32 -6.54
CA ASN A 94 -16.52 36.47 -5.67
C ASN A 94 -15.84 37.76 -6.15
N ARG A 95 -14.92 37.69 -7.12
CA ARG A 95 -14.27 38.86 -7.73
C ARG A 95 -15.02 39.42 -8.95
N ASN A 96 -15.92 38.63 -9.52
CA ASN A 96 -16.70 38.98 -10.71
C ASN A 96 -18.15 39.40 -10.36
N GLN A 97 -18.43 39.61 -9.07
CA GLN A 97 -19.61 40.31 -8.54
C GLN A 97 -19.18 41.71 -8.10
#